data_AF-A0A1V3PEI0-F1
#
_entry.id   AF-A0A1V3PEI0-F1
#
_cell.length_a   1.000
_cell.length_b   1.000
_cell.length_c   1.000
_cell.angle_alpha   90.00
_cell.angle_beta   90.00
_cell.angle_gamma   90.00
#
_symmetry.space_group_name_H-M   'P 1'
#
loop_
_entity.id
_entity.type
_entity.pdbx_description
1 polymer ?
#
loop_
_entity_poly.entity_id
_entity_poly.type
_entity_poly.pdbx_seq_one_letter_code
_entity_poly.pdbx_strand_id
1 'polypeptide(L)'
;MIELEIQALALQREGLLIEVGRLAAANGFTLLRQRLAQDPHGTLLSMVVRGSWFKKRALRQALEGCDRLISFELAPAVEGEVRTHFAATSKVTSGYVPPPAPPPEPPPVPAPVPEQDAAPAPAVSAEAGVAIAAAPQPAPETETFEELVIRRPAPPPAPTEPEPEPYVELPELAADEAAVEQALAALEQEYPRILPRLLALDRGVQPGARAATLQLAGQRVGAWVFAREYSLDTGLALAAALSALAVPALHAFAEAELQDGQLHIRHSALCAGDGHSGCGFYGGFLEGLLVPALARRSLSVLPVCCRSFGADECVLAVSD
;
A
#
# COMPACT_ATOMS: atom_id res chain seq x y z
N MET A 1 13.81 -22.98 -9.74
CA MET A 1 12.49 -22.42 -10.06
C MET A 1 12.08 -21.50 -8.93
N ILE A 2 11.27 -20.49 -9.22
CA ILE A 2 10.81 -19.48 -8.26
C ILE A 2 9.30 -19.39 -8.25
N GLU A 3 8.74 -18.92 -7.15
CA GLU A 3 7.33 -18.60 -7.02
C GLU A 3 7.18 -17.09 -6.95
N LEU A 4 6.29 -16.56 -7.76
CA LEU A 4 5.97 -15.15 -7.83
C LEU A 4 4.49 -14.96 -7.55
N GLU A 5 4.17 -13.94 -6.78
CA GLU A 5 2.82 -13.42 -6.64
C GLU A 5 2.65 -12.23 -7.57
N ILE A 6 1.66 -12.32 -8.44
CA ILE A 6 1.14 -11.24 -9.28
C ILE A 6 -0.07 -10.69 -8.53
N GLN A 7 -0.05 -9.42 -8.17
CA GLN A 7 -1.24 -8.70 -7.73
C GLN A 7 -1.59 -7.68 -8.81
N ALA A 8 -2.83 -7.66 -9.28
CA ALA A 8 -3.24 -6.84 -10.40
C ALA A 8 -4.64 -6.25 -10.20
N LEU A 9 -4.79 -4.97 -10.52
CA LEU A 9 -6.05 -4.24 -10.48
C LEU A 9 -6.57 -3.98 -11.89
N ALA A 10 -7.85 -4.23 -12.10
CA ALA A 10 -8.55 -3.87 -13.34
C ALA A 10 -9.93 -3.28 -13.05
N LEU A 11 -10.45 -2.48 -13.97
CA LEU A 11 -11.82 -1.92 -13.88
C LEU A 11 -12.88 -3.04 -13.94
N GLN A 12 -12.64 -4.05 -14.77
CA GLN A 12 -13.58 -5.12 -15.07
C GLN A 12 -13.05 -6.49 -14.68
N ARG A 13 -13.92 -7.31 -14.11
CA ARG A 13 -13.64 -8.72 -13.77
C ARG A 13 -13.51 -9.62 -15.00
N GLU A 14 -14.27 -9.28 -16.04
CA GLU A 14 -14.45 -10.13 -17.22
C GLU A 14 -13.13 -10.30 -17.97
N GLY A 15 -12.71 -11.56 -18.13
CA GLY A 15 -11.47 -11.91 -18.81
C GLY A 15 -10.18 -11.66 -18.03
N LEU A 16 -10.23 -11.00 -16.85
CA LEU A 16 -9.04 -10.62 -16.05
C LEU A 16 -8.09 -11.79 -15.81
N LEU A 17 -8.67 -12.84 -15.24
CA LEU A 17 -7.98 -14.09 -14.92
C LEU A 17 -7.41 -14.77 -16.17
N ILE A 18 -8.17 -14.78 -17.26
CA ILE A 18 -7.80 -15.48 -18.50
C ILE A 18 -6.60 -14.81 -19.15
N GLU A 19 -6.58 -13.49 -19.22
CA GLU A 19 -5.50 -12.76 -19.90
C GLU A 19 -4.22 -12.75 -19.08
N VAL A 20 -4.31 -12.45 -17.78
CA VAL A 20 -3.13 -12.48 -16.88
C VAL A 20 -2.58 -13.91 -16.81
N GLY A 21 -3.47 -14.91 -16.75
CA GLY A 21 -3.07 -16.33 -16.82
C GLY A 21 -2.40 -16.69 -18.15
N ARG A 22 -2.89 -16.15 -19.27
CA ARG A 22 -2.28 -16.35 -20.60
C ARG A 22 -0.89 -15.70 -20.67
N LEU A 23 -0.73 -14.49 -20.13
CA LEU A 23 0.57 -13.80 -20.07
C LEU A 23 1.57 -14.58 -19.22
N ALA A 24 1.15 -15.10 -18.06
CA ALA A 24 1.96 -15.97 -17.22
C ALA A 24 2.38 -17.25 -17.96
N ALA A 25 1.43 -17.95 -18.58
CA ALA A 25 1.68 -19.19 -19.32
C ALA A 25 2.60 -18.97 -20.53
N ALA A 26 2.39 -17.91 -21.32
CA ALA A 26 3.23 -17.55 -22.46
C ALA A 26 4.69 -17.28 -22.04
N ASN A 27 4.89 -16.76 -20.83
CA ASN A 27 6.21 -16.55 -20.24
C ASN A 27 6.75 -17.76 -19.48
N GLY A 28 6.13 -18.94 -19.62
CA GLY A 28 6.61 -20.20 -19.05
C GLY A 28 6.43 -20.29 -17.54
N PHE A 29 5.43 -19.60 -16.98
CA PHE A 29 5.01 -19.76 -15.60
C PHE A 29 3.76 -20.62 -15.51
N THR A 30 3.72 -21.54 -14.54
CA THR A 30 2.58 -22.38 -14.22
C THR A 30 1.81 -21.76 -13.05
N LEU A 31 0.50 -21.61 -13.22
CA LEU A 31 -0.39 -21.15 -12.17
C LEU A 31 -0.44 -22.15 -11.00
N LEU A 32 -0.24 -21.68 -9.77
CA LEU A 32 -0.39 -22.48 -8.54
C LEU A 32 -1.71 -22.16 -7.82
N ARG A 33 -1.95 -20.88 -7.53
CA ARG A 33 -3.17 -20.42 -6.86
C ARG A 33 -3.58 -19.07 -7.43
N GLN A 34 -4.88 -18.81 -7.38
CA GLN A 34 -5.45 -17.53 -7.75
C GLN A 34 -6.59 -17.18 -6.82
N ARG A 35 -6.77 -15.89 -6.60
CA ARG A 35 -7.88 -15.31 -5.89
C ARG A 35 -8.32 -14.08 -6.65
N LEU A 36 -9.61 -13.95 -6.82
CA LEU A 36 -10.20 -12.77 -7.42
C LEU A 36 -11.18 -12.19 -6.41
N ALA A 37 -11.01 -10.91 -6.08
CA ALA A 37 -11.80 -10.19 -5.11
C ALA A 37 -12.39 -8.94 -5.76
N GLN A 38 -13.60 -8.58 -5.33
CA GLN A 38 -14.16 -7.28 -5.65
C GLN A 38 -13.50 -6.27 -4.72
N ASP A 39 -12.94 -5.21 -5.29
CA ASP A 39 -12.33 -4.10 -4.57
C ASP A 39 -13.17 -2.84 -4.85
N PRO A 40 -13.26 -1.87 -3.91
CA PRO A 40 -13.96 -0.61 -4.18
C PRO A 40 -13.45 0.11 -5.44
N HIS A 41 -12.20 -0.14 -5.86
CA HIS A 41 -11.57 0.45 -7.04
C HIS A 41 -11.62 -0.44 -8.29
N GLY A 42 -12.26 -1.62 -8.23
CA GLY A 42 -12.45 -2.50 -9.38
C GLY A 42 -12.40 -3.99 -9.02
N THR A 43 -11.69 -4.76 -9.82
CA THR A 43 -11.46 -6.18 -9.59
C THR A 43 -9.99 -6.42 -9.31
N LEU A 44 -9.73 -7.00 -8.14
CA LEU A 44 -8.41 -7.41 -7.70
C LEU A 44 -8.17 -8.87 -8.08
N LEU A 45 -7.06 -9.14 -8.75
CA LEU A 45 -6.55 -10.48 -9.03
C LEU A 45 -5.22 -10.68 -8.30
N SER A 46 -5.17 -11.66 -7.39
CA SER A 46 -3.93 -12.19 -6.81
C SER A 46 -3.66 -13.56 -7.41
N MET A 47 -2.48 -13.77 -7.97
CA MET A 47 -2.12 -14.99 -8.68
C MET A 47 -0.69 -15.41 -8.32
N VAL A 48 -0.52 -16.59 -7.73
CA VAL A 48 0.81 -17.15 -7.52
C VAL A 48 1.15 -18.10 -8.65
N VAL A 49 2.30 -17.85 -9.27
CA VAL A 49 2.80 -18.56 -10.43
C VAL A 49 4.22 -19.06 -10.17
N ARG A 50 4.53 -20.27 -10.64
CA ARG A 50 5.86 -20.89 -10.50
C ARG A 50 6.55 -20.94 -11.85
N GLY A 51 7.82 -20.54 -11.93
CA GLY A 51 8.54 -20.54 -13.19
C GLY A 51 10.04 -20.33 -13.07
N SER A 52 10.67 -20.03 -14.19
CA SER A 52 12.11 -19.72 -14.25
C SER A 52 12.37 -18.27 -13.84
N TRP A 53 13.35 -18.05 -12.96
CA TRP A 53 13.75 -16.71 -12.54
C TRP A 53 14.21 -15.84 -13.72
N PHE A 54 14.87 -16.44 -14.72
CA PHE A 54 15.32 -15.76 -15.93
C PHE A 54 14.17 -15.17 -16.76
N LYS A 55 12.94 -15.69 -16.62
CA LYS A 55 11.75 -15.21 -17.34
C LYS A 55 10.94 -14.17 -16.56
N LYS A 56 11.35 -13.82 -15.33
CA LYS A 56 10.67 -12.80 -14.51
C LYS A 56 10.56 -11.45 -15.22
N ARG A 57 11.63 -11.00 -15.88
CA ARG A 57 11.66 -9.73 -16.61
C ARG A 57 10.69 -9.72 -17.80
N ALA A 58 10.64 -10.83 -18.56
CA ALA A 58 9.72 -10.99 -19.68
C ALA A 58 8.25 -11.01 -19.22
N LEU A 59 7.97 -11.69 -18.10
CA LEU A 59 6.63 -11.67 -17.48
C LEU A 59 6.23 -10.24 -17.06
N ARG A 60 7.12 -9.51 -16.40
CA ARG A 60 6.85 -8.11 -16.00
C ARG A 60 6.53 -7.23 -17.22
N GLN A 61 7.34 -7.30 -18.26
CA GLN A 61 7.13 -6.52 -19.48
C GLN A 61 5.81 -6.88 -20.18
N ALA A 62 5.41 -8.15 -20.14
CA ALA A 62 4.14 -8.60 -20.69
C ALA A 62 2.92 -8.09 -19.88
N LEU A 63 3.07 -7.92 -18.56
CA LEU A 63 2.05 -7.32 -17.69
C LEU A 63 1.98 -5.79 -17.85
N GLU A 64 3.12 -5.12 -18.03
CA GLU A 64 3.20 -3.68 -18.35
C GLU A 64 2.47 -3.34 -19.65
N GLY A 65 2.53 -4.22 -20.65
CA GLY A 65 1.83 -4.04 -21.93
C GLY A 65 0.36 -4.48 -21.94
N CYS A 66 -0.24 -4.80 -20.78
CA CYS A 66 -1.63 -5.24 -20.71
C CYS A 66 -2.56 -4.06 -20.43
N ASP A 67 -3.25 -3.57 -21.47
CA ASP A 67 -4.14 -2.40 -21.41
C ASP A 67 -5.27 -2.51 -20.37
N ARG A 68 -5.63 -3.73 -19.95
CA ARG A 68 -6.69 -3.95 -18.96
C ARG A 68 -6.22 -3.76 -17.52
N LEU A 69 -4.92 -3.77 -17.27
CA LEU A 69 -4.36 -3.56 -15.94
C LEU A 69 -4.22 -2.06 -15.67
N ILE A 70 -4.86 -1.60 -14.60
CA ILE A 70 -4.65 -0.24 -14.08
C ILE A 70 -3.30 -0.17 -13.37
N SER A 71 -3.00 -1.20 -12.58
CA SER A 71 -1.75 -1.34 -11.85
C SER A 71 -1.48 -2.82 -11.56
N PHE A 72 -0.22 -3.16 -11.36
CA PHE A 72 0.16 -4.49 -10.92
C PHE A 72 1.48 -4.49 -10.15
N GLU A 73 1.65 -5.49 -9.30
CA GLU A 73 2.87 -5.79 -8.57
C GLU A 73 3.31 -7.23 -8.84
N LEU A 74 4.64 -7.44 -8.87
CA LEU A 74 5.26 -8.75 -9.06
C LEU A 74 6.33 -8.99 -8.00
N ALA A 75 5.97 -9.71 -6.94
CA ALA A 75 6.80 -10.01 -5.78
C ALA A 75 7.08 -11.52 -5.65
N PRO A 76 8.13 -11.95 -4.92
CA PRO A 76 8.27 -13.35 -4.52
C PRO A 76 7.08 -13.79 -3.66
N ALA A 77 6.55 -14.99 -3.92
CA ALA A 77 5.47 -15.52 -3.09
C ALA A 77 6.03 -15.96 -1.73
N VAL A 78 5.48 -15.42 -0.64
CA VAL A 78 5.75 -15.87 0.73
C VAL A 78 4.54 -16.67 1.22
N GLU A 79 4.78 -17.88 1.70
CA GLU A 79 3.71 -18.79 2.13
C GLU A 79 3.17 -18.35 3.50
N GLY A 80 1.88 -18.01 3.57
CA GLY A 80 1.20 -17.60 4.80
C GLY A 80 0.86 -16.12 4.93
N GLU A 81 1.48 -15.24 4.12
CA GLU A 81 1.15 -13.82 4.08
C GLU A 81 -0.03 -13.56 3.12
N VAL A 82 -1.14 -13.04 3.64
CA VAL A 82 -2.15 -12.36 2.80
C VAL A 82 -1.66 -10.93 2.65
N ARG A 83 -0.92 -10.65 1.58
CA ARG A 83 -0.48 -9.28 1.31
C ARG A 83 -1.68 -8.41 0.95
N THR A 84 -1.92 -7.40 1.77
CA THR A 84 -2.86 -6.33 1.49
C THR A 84 -2.44 -5.63 0.21
N HIS A 85 -3.41 -5.43 -0.68
CA HIS A 85 -3.17 -4.90 -2.01
C HIS A 85 -2.61 -3.47 -1.95
N PHE A 86 -1.68 -3.12 -2.85
CA PHE A 86 -1.17 -1.76 -3.02
C PHE A 86 -2.30 -0.73 -3.24
N ALA A 87 -3.37 -1.07 -3.96
CA ALA A 87 -4.51 -0.15 -4.13
C ALA A 87 -5.46 -0.08 -2.92
N ALA A 88 -5.40 -1.04 -1.99
CA ALA A 88 -6.10 -0.94 -0.71
C ALA A 88 -5.38 -0.01 0.28
N THR A 89 -4.10 0.31 0.02
CA THR A 89 -3.30 1.28 0.80
C THR A 89 -3.36 2.70 0.23
N SER A 90 -3.81 2.87 -1.02
CA SER A 90 -4.10 4.18 -1.61
C SER A 90 -5.61 4.42 -1.63
N LYS A 91 -6.14 5.21 -0.70
CA LYS A 91 -7.48 5.76 -0.87
C LYS A 91 -7.47 6.68 -2.08
N VAL A 92 -8.00 6.15 -3.19
CA VAL A 92 -8.24 6.91 -4.41
C VAL A 92 -9.32 7.95 -4.09
N THR A 93 -8.90 9.19 -3.84
CA THR A 93 -9.76 10.38 -3.87
C THR A 93 -10.12 10.69 -5.33
N SER A 94 -10.83 9.78 -5.97
CA SER A 94 -11.64 10.12 -7.15
C SER A 94 -13.00 10.52 -6.62
N GLY A 95 -13.51 11.67 -7.03
CA GLY A 95 -14.86 12.18 -6.70
C GLY A 95 -16.00 11.32 -7.27
N TYR A 96 -15.82 10.01 -7.32
CA TYR A 96 -16.81 9.01 -7.67
C TYR A 96 -17.67 8.67 -6.45
N VAL A 97 -18.96 8.97 -6.54
CA VAL A 97 -19.96 8.48 -5.58
C VAL A 97 -20.37 7.08 -6.03
N PRO A 98 -20.08 6.02 -5.25
CA PRO A 98 -20.54 4.69 -5.59
C PRO A 98 -22.08 4.66 -5.56
N PRO A 99 -22.74 3.98 -6.52
CA PRO A 99 -24.18 3.76 -6.45
C PRO A 99 -24.51 3.00 -5.15
N PRO A 100 -25.62 3.33 -4.47
CA PRO A 100 -25.97 2.72 -3.20
C PRO A 100 -26.06 1.20 -3.36
N ALA A 101 -25.39 0.49 -2.46
CA ALA A 101 -25.42 -0.97 -2.42
C ALA A 101 -26.88 -1.46 -2.34
N PRO A 102 -27.27 -2.49 -3.12
CA PRO A 102 -28.56 -3.12 -2.92
C PRO A 102 -28.64 -3.66 -1.48
N PRO A 103 -29.80 -3.53 -0.81
CA PRO A 103 -29.95 -3.96 0.57
C PRO A 103 -29.60 -5.45 0.69
N PRO A 104 -28.88 -5.86 1.77
CA PRO A 104 -28.55 -7.26 1.98
C PRO A 104 -29.84 -8.08 2.05
N GLU A 105 -29.94 -9.11 1.21
CA GLU A 105 -30.99 -10.11 1.34
C GLU A 105 -30.91 -10.73 2.74
N PRO A 106 -32.04 -10.86 3.44
CA PRO A 106 -32.05 -11.46 4.77
C PRO A 106 -31.55 -12.91 4.68
N PRO A 107 -30.73 -13.36 5.64
CA PRO A 107 -30.21 -14.71 5.64
C PRO A 107 -31.38 -15.72 5.68
N PRO A 108 -31.32 -16.83 4.93
CA PRO A 108 -32.31 -17.88 5.03
C PRO A 108 -32.33 -18.44 6.44
N VAL A 109 -33.52 -18.50 7.00
CA VAL A 109 -33.81 -19.09 8.32
C VAL A 109 -33.27 -20.52 8.35
N PRO A 110 -32.43 -20.90 9.34
CA PRO A 110 -31.98 -22.28 9.47
C PRO A 110 -33.18 -23.18 9.79
N ALA A 111 -33.38 -24.20 8.95
CA ALA A 111 -34.33 -25.27 9.22
C ALA A 111 -33.93 -26.03 10.50
N PRO A 112 -34.89 -26.44 11.35
CA PRO A 112 -34.59 -27.17 12.57
C PRO A 112 -34.10 -28.58 12.26
N VAL A 113 -32.94 -28.93 12.83
CA VAL A 113 -32.45 -30.32 12.91
C VAL A 113 -33.21 -31.03 14.04
N PRO A 114 -33.75 -32.24 13.82
CA PRO A 114 -34.51 -32.95 14.85
C PRO A 114 -33.61 -33.56 15.94
N GLU A 115 -34.22 -33.63 17.13
CA GLU A 115 -33.75 -34.19 18.40
C GLU A 115 -33.08 -35.56 18.28
N GLN A 116 -31.98 -35.73 19.02
CA GLN A 116 -31.59 -37.04 19.53
C GLN A 116 -31.45 -36.97 21.05
N ASP A 117 -32.44 -37.58 21.71
CA ASP A 117 -32.42 -38.01 23.10
C ASP A 117 -31.26 -39.00 23.35
N ALA A 118 -30.47 -38.75 24.38
CA ALA A 118 -29.83 -39.82 25.16
C ALA A 118 -29.31 -39.28 26.50
N ALA A 119 -29.91 -39.78 27.58
CA ALA A 119 -29.30 -39.88 28.92
C ALA A 119 -29.61 -41.30 29.45
N PRO A 120 -28.98 -41.81 30.53
CA PRO A 120 -27.92 -41.25 31.36
C PRO A 120 -26.74 -42.24 31.66
N ALA A 121 -25.81 -41.75 32.49
CA ALA A 121 -24.62 -42.42 33.06
C ALA A 121 -24.91 -43.68 33.93
N PRO A 122 -23.87 -44.35 34.45
CA PRO A 122 -23.43 -44.01 35.81
C PRO A 122 -21.91 -44.03 36.07
N ALA A 123 -21.57 -43.40 37.20
CA ALA A 123 -20.26 -43.10 37.77
C ALA A 123 -19.63 -44.23 38.59
N VAL A 124 -18.29 -44.17 38.83
CA VAL A 124 -17.67 -44.17 40.19
C VAL A 124 -16.14 -43.87 40.19
N SER A 125 -15.76 -42.92 41.07
CA SER A 125 -14.62 -42.88 42.05
C SER A 125 -13.14 -43.03 41.60
N ALA A 126 -12.28 -42.01 41.81
CA ALA A 126 -11.40 -41.73 43.00
C ALA A 126 -10.21 -42.72 43.12
N GLU A 127 -8.94 -42.43 43.40
CA GLU A 127 -8.20 -41.31 44.03
C GLU A 127 -6.67 -41.56 43.85
N ALA A 128 -5.86 -40.50 43.94
CA ALA A 128 -4.48 -40.37 44.45
C ALA A 128 -3.37 -41.44 44.24
N GLY A 129 -2.14 -40.98 43.92
CA GLY A 129 -0.91 -41.75 44.22
C GLY A 129 0.37 -41.21 43.57
N VAL A 130 1.34 -40.81 44.40
CA VAL A 130 2.60 -40.12 44.08
C VAL A 130 3.80 -41.10 44.07
N ALA A 131 4.83 -40.74 43.29
CA ALA A 131 6.28 -40.93 43.52
C ALA A 131 7.06 -42.23 43.12
N ILE A 132 8.05 -41.99 42.23
CA ILE A 132 9.53 -42.12 42.37
C ILE A 132 10.22 -43.51 42.41
N ALA A 133 11.29 -43.57 41.57
CA ALA A 133 12.52 -44.40 41.62
C ALA A 133 12.39 -45.91 41.32
N ALA A 134 13.35 -46.58 40.67
CA ALA A 134 14.81 -46.54 40.82
C ALA A 134 15.51 -47.27 39.65
N ALA A 135 16.74 -46.86 39.31
CA ALA A 135 17.74 -47.66 38.57
C ALA A 135 18.37 -48.75 39.48
N PRO A 136 19.11 -49.79 39.00
CA PRO A 136 20.52 -49.62 38.56
C PRO A 136 21.08 -50.59 37.47
N GLN A 137 22.31 -50.24 37.02
CA GLN A 137 23.33 -50.82 36.11
C GLN A 137 23.85 -52.27 36.47
N PRO A 138 24.81 -52.97 35.78
CA PRO A 138 25.96 -52.47 34.96
C PRO A 138 26.54 -53.31 33.74
N ALA A 139 27.37 -52.61 32.91
CA ALA A 139 28.68 -52.93 32.26
C ALA A 139 28.93 -54.29 31.52
N PRO A 140 29.80 -54.38 30.47
CA PRO A 140 31.10 -53.70 30.36
C PRO A 140 31.53 -53.15 28.98
N GLU A 141 32.62 -52.39 29.07
CA GLU A 141 33.35 -51.65 28.06
C GLU A 141 34.28 -52.55 27.24
N THR A 142 34.48 -52.20 25.96
CA THR A 142 35.77 -52.37 25.26
C THR A 142 35.90 -51.27 24.21
N GLU A 143 36.80 -50.35 24.53
CA GLU A 143 37.73 -49.57 23.69
C GLU A 143 37.43 -49.43 22.19
N THR A 144 37.35 -48.20 21.70
CA THR A 144 38.28 -47.72 20.64
C THR A 144 38.13 -46.22 20.38
N PHE A 145 39.27 -45.55 20.56
CA PHE A 145 39.81 -44.41 19.79
C PHE A 145 39.04 -43.08 19.70
N GLU A 146 39.78 -42.02 20.02
CA GLU A 146 39.40 -40.62 20.05
C GLU A 146 38.86 -40.10 18.71
N GLU A 147 37.68 -39.48 18.75
CA GLU A 147 37.33 -38.41 17.82
C GLU A 147 36.77 -37.24 18.64
N LEU A 148 37.52 -36.14 18.65
CA LEU A 148 37.17 -34.88 19.28
C LEU A 148 35.89 -34.30 18.66
N VAL A 149 34.73 -34.71 19.18
CA VAL A 149 33.46 -34.06 18.86
C VAL A 149 33.44 -32.69 19.51
N ILE A 150 33.70 -31.65 18.72
CA ILE A 150 33.36 -30.27 19.06
C ILE A 150 31.84 -30.23 19.30
N ARG A 151 31.43 -30.19 20.57
CA ARG A 151 30.03 -29.96 20.94
C ARG A 151 29.64 -28.56 20.48
N ARG A 152 28.86 -28.48 19.39
CA ARG A 152 28.21 -27.25 18.97
C ARG A 152 27.30 -26.77 20.11
N PRO A 153 27.49 -25.56 20.67
CA PRO A 153 26.56 -25.02 21.66
C PRO A 153 25.15 -24.95 21.07
N ALA A 154 24.15 -25.31 21.88
CA ALA A 154 22.75 -25.18 21.49
C ALA A 154 22.45 -23.71 21.12
N PRO A 155 21.72 -23.45 20.02
CA PRO A 155 21.33 -22.09 19.67
C PRO A 155 20.47 -21.49 20.79
N PRO A 156 20.64 -20.19 21.12
CA PRO A 156 19.79 -19.52 22.08
C PRO A 156 18.32 -19.57 21.62
N PRO A 157 17.35 -19.58 22.55
CA PRO A 157 15.94 -19.53 22.20
C PRO A 157 15.68 -18.30 21.33
N ALA A 158 14.95 -18.51 20.23
CA ALA A 158 14.58 -17.45 19.31
C ALA A 158 13.85 -16.33 20.07
N PRO A 159 14.14 -15.04 19.80
CA PRO A 159 13.37 -13.95 20.35
C PRO A 159 11.91 -14.12 19.94
N THR A 160 11.01 -14.15 20.93
CA THR A 160 9.57 -14.14 20.71
C THR A 160 9.22 -12.90 19.91
N GLU A 161 8.74 -13.10 18.68
CA GLU A 161 8.16 -12.03 17.88
C GLU A 161 7.05 -11.35 18.68
N PRO A 162 7.03 -10.00 18.76
CA PRO A 162 5.90 -9.31 19.36
C PRO A 162 4.65 -9.65 18.56
N GLU A 163 3.58 -10.03 19.27
CA GLU A 163 2.28 -10.28 18.66
C GLU A 163 1.89 -9.08 17.78
N PRO A 164 1.35 -9.30 16.56
CA PRO A 164 0.96 -8.21 15.68
C PRO A 164 -0.11 -7.37 16.39
N GLU A 165 0.24 -6.12 16.69
CA GLU A 165 -0.73 -5.17 17.22
C GLU A 165 -1.93 -5.10 16.25
N PRO A 166 -3.17 -5.23 16.75
CA PRO A 166 -4.35 -5.21 15.90
C PRO A 166 -4.34 -3.93 15.07
N TYR A 167 -4.43 -4.08 13.75
CA TYR A 167 -4.52 -2.99 12.80
C TYR A 167 -5.78 -2.16 13.10
N VAL A 168 -5.61 -1.02 13.75
CA VAL A 168 -6.67 -0.03 13.96
C VAL A 168 -6.66 0.87 12.74
N GLU A 169 -7.68 0.74 11.88
CA GLU A 169 -7.95 1.76 10.85
C GLU A 169 -8.18 3.10 11.55
N LEU A 170 -7.20 4.00 11.42
CA LEU A 170 -7.32 5.36 11.90
C LEU A 170 -8.46 6.03 11.09
N PRO A 171 -9.51 6.54 11.75
CA PRO A 171 -10.58 7.23 11.05
C PRO A 171 -10.01 8.44 10.32
N GLU A 172 -10.42 8.63 9.06
CA GLU A 172 -10.09 9.84 8.33
C GLU A 172 -10.78 11.03 8.97
N LEU A 173 -9.98 12.03 9.31
CA LEU A 173 -10.43 13.28 9.88
C LEU A 173 -10.35 14.36 8.82
N ALA A 174 -11.20 15.37 8.96
CA ALA A 174 -11.12 16.57 8.15
C ALA A 174 -9.75 17.27 8.33
N ALA A 175 -9.38 18.09 7.36
CA ALA A 175 -8.18 18.93 7.43
C ALA A 175 -8.24 19.86 8.65
N ASP A 176 -7.11 20.05 9.32
CA ASP A 176 -6.96 21.05 10.37
C ASP A 176 -6.70 22.42 9.73
N GLU A 177 -7.77 23.14 9.41
CA GLU A 177 -7.68 24.44 8.71
C GLU A 177 -6.91 25.48 9.52
N ALA A 178 -7.08 25.50 10.84
CA ALA A 178 -6.42 26.45 11.73
C ALA A 178 -4.90 26.22 11.75
N ALA A 179 -4.47 24.96 11.80
CA ALA A 179 -3.05 24.61 11.70
C ALA A 179 -2.45 25.00 10.34
N VAL A 180 -3.20 24.84 9.24
CA VAL A 180 -2.78 25.29 7.91
C VAL A 180 -2.61 26.80 7.85
N GLU A 181 -3.57 27.57 8.37
CA GLU A 181 -3.49 29.04 8.43
C GLU A 181 -2.26 29.50 9.22
N GLN A 182 -2.02 28.90 10.38
CA GLN A 182 -0.86 29.21 11.19
C GLN A 182 0.45 28.88 10.48
N ALA A 183 0.55 27.72 9.83
CA ALA A 183 1.74 27.31 9.10
C ALA A 183 2.04 28.27 7.93
N LEU A 184 1.00 28.71 7.21
CA LEU A 184 1.11 29.54 6.00
C LEU A 184 1.05 31.05 6.29
N ALA A 185 0.96 31.49 7.54
CA ALA A 185 0.82 32.91 7.90
C ALA A 185 1.96 33.81 7.37
N ALA A 186 3.16 33.27 7.17
CA ALA A 186 4.32 33.99 6.63
C ALA A 186 4.73 33.53 5.23
N LEU A 187 3.79 32.95 4.46
CA LEU A 187 4.05 32.37 3.15
C LEU A 187 4.75 33.36 2.20
N GLU A 188 4.33 34.63 2.20
CA GLU A 188 4.90 35.66 1.32
C GLU A 188 6.38 35.94 1.60
N GLN A 189 6.79 35.93 2.87
CA GLN A 189 8.17 36.22 3.27
C GLN A 189 9.07 34.99 3.18
N GLU A 190 8.51 33.80 3.39
CA GLU A 190 9.29 32.57 3.52
C GLU A 190 9.35 31.72 2.27
N TYR A 191 8.47 31.91 1.28
CA TYR A 191 8.54 31.17 0.03
C TYR A 191 9.87 31.42 -0.73
N PRO A 192 10.57 30.37 -1.21
CA PRO A 192 10.20 28.94 -1.23
C PRO A 192 10.61 28.11 0.00
N ARG A 193 11.22 28.72 1.02
CA ARG A 193 11.74 28.08 2.25
C ARG A 193 10.65 27.68 3.27
N ILE A 194 9.47 27.27 2.81
CA ILE A 194 8.34 26.86 3.67
C ILE A 194 8.40 25.40 4.11
N LEU A 195 9.27 24.59 3.51
CA LEU A 195 9.37 23.14 3.76
C LEU A 195 9.55 22.76 5.25
N PRO A 196 10.36 23.47 6.06
CA PRO A 196 10.45 23.19 7.50
C PRO A 196 9.11 23.36 8.24
N ARG A 197 8.29 24.33 7.83
CA ARG A 197 6.96 24.55 8.42
C ARG A 197 5.97 23.47 8.00
N LEU A 198 6.02 23.02 6.75
CA LEU A 198 5.20 21.90 6.28
C LEU A 198 5.52 20.60 7.03
N LEU A 199 6.80 20.34 7.30
CA LEU A 199 7.23 19.21 8.12
C LEU A 199 6.77 19.34 9.59
N ALA A 200 6.74 20.57 10.13
CA ALA A 200 6.20 20.81 11.47
C ALA A 200 4.68 20.61 11.51
N LEU A 201 3.96 21.04 10.48
CA LEU A 201 2.52 20.85 10.30
C LEU A 201 2.17 19.36 10.27
N ASP A 202 2.84 18.58 9.43
CA ASP A 202 2.64 17.13 9.28
C ASP A 202 2.80 16.37 10.62
N ARG A 203 3.81 16.75 11.42
CA ARG A 203 4.04 16.15 12.75
C ARG A 203 3.06 16.66 13.81
N GLY A 204 2.58 17.88 13.68
CA GLY A 204 1.77 18.58 14.69
C GLY A 204 0.29 18.23 14.66
N VAL A 205 -0.24 17.76 13.53
CA VAL A 205 -1.66 17.40 13.38
C VAL A 205 -1.94 15.93 13.69
N GLN A 206 -3.20 15.65 14.00
CA GLN A 206 -3.69 14.30 14.29
C GLN A 206 -3.42 13.34 13.12
N PRO A 207 -3.00 12.09 13.35
CA PRO A 207 -2.66 11.13 12.29
C PRO A 207 -3.74 10.99 11.21
N GLY A 208 -5.02 10.90 11.61
CA GLY A 208 -6.16 10.80 10.68
C GLY A 208 -6.42 12.07 9.86
N ALA A 209 -5.90 13.23 10.26
CA ALA A 209 -6.06 14.51 9.57
C ALA A 209 -4.86 14.88 8.67
N ARG A 210 -3.72 14.18 8.79
CA ARG A 210 -2.45 14.56 8.12
C ARG A 210 -2.58 14.71 6.62
N ALA A 211 -3.14 13.69 5.95
CA ALA A 211 -3.29 13.69 4.50
C ALA A 211 -4.15 14.86 4.01
N ALA A 212 -5.34 15.04 4.60
CA ALA A 212 -6.25 16.13 4.25
C ALA A 212 -5.66 17.51 4.56
N THR A 213 -4.96 17.66 5.69
CA THR A 213 -4.30 18.91 6.11
C THR A 213 -3.17 19.28 5.15
N LEU A 214 -2.31 18.33 4.78
CA LEU A 214 -1.23 18.56 3.83
C LEU A 214 -1.77 18.88 2.44
N GLN A 215 -2.83 18.21 1.99
CA GLN A 215 -3.49 18.52 0.72
C GLN A 215 -4.03 19.95 0.71
N LEU A 216 -4.74 20.37 1.77
CA LEU A 216 -5.23 21.74 1.89
C LEU A 216 -4.09 22.76 1.91
N ALA A 217 -3.00 22.48 2.62
CA ALA A 217 -1.82 23.33 2.62
C ALA A 217 -1.22 23.46 1.21
N GLY A 218 -1.12 22.33 0.49
CA GLY A 218 -0.72 22.28 -0.91
C GLY A 218 -1.59 23.17 -1.78
N GLN A 219 -2.91 23.01 -1.74
CA GLN A 219 -3.87 23.80 -2.52
C GLN A 219 -3.71 25.30 -2.30
N ARG A 220 -3.58 25.74 -1.04
CA ARG A 220 -3.40 27.16 -0.72
C ARG A 220 -2.07 27.70 -1.21
N VAL A 221 -0.99 26.94 -1.07
CA VAL A 221 0.33 27.34 -1.58
C VAL A 221 0.34 27.39 -3.11
N GLY A 222 -0.20 26.38 -3.79
CA GLY A 222 -0.28 26.31 -5.24
C GLY A 222 -1.09 27.47 -5.84
N ALA A 223 -2.26 27.76 -5.27
CA ALA A 223 -3.09 28.88 -5.69
C ALA A 223 -2.40 30.23 -5.48
N TRP A 224 -1.67 30.39 -4.37
CA TRP A 224 -0.90 31.60 -4.10
C TRP A 224 0.27 31.77 -5.09
N VAL A 225 1.02 30.69 -5.39
CA VAL A 225 2.09 30.70 -6.40
C VAL A 225 1.53 31.04 -7.78
N PHE A 226 0.38 30.46 -8.17
CA PHE A 226 -0.29 30.81 -9.41
C PHE A 226 -0.60 32.31 -9.49
N ALA A 227 -1.26 32.86 -8.45
CA ALA A 227 -1.62 34.28 -8.42
C ALA A 227 -0.40 35.20 -8.50
N ARG A 228 0.71 34.82 -7.86
CA ARG A 228 1.94 35.61 -7.80
C ARG A 228 2.77 35.55 -9.08
N GLU A 229 2.92 34.37 -9.67
CA GLU A 229 3.93 34.11 -10.70
C GLU A 229 3.33 33.75 -12.08
N TYR A 230 2.09 33.27 -12.13
CA TYR A 230 1.48 32.67 -13.34
C TYR A 230 0.08 33.21 -13.66
N SER A 231 -0.33 34.33 -13.08
CA SER A 231 -1.70 34.86 -13.23
C SER A 231 -2.11 35.21 -14.67
N LEU A 232 -1.14 35.35 -15.58
CA LEU A 232 -1.36 35.60 -17.00
C LEU A 232 -1.43 34.31 -17.83
N ASP A 233 -0.97 33.17 -17.30
CA ASP A 233 -0.83 31.90 -18.00
C ASP A 233 -2.10 31.05 -17.85
N THR A 234 -3.18 31.49 -18.51
CA THR A 234 -4.51 30.85 -18.45
C THR A 234 -4.92 30.22 -19.78
N GLY A 235 -5.84 29.25 -19.74
CA GLY A 235 -6.36 28.57 -20.93
C GLY A 235 -5.40 27.54 -21.53
N LEU A 236 -4.45 27.04 -20.75
CA LEU A 236 -3.48 26.04 -21.19
C LEU A 236 -4.11 24.64 -21.27
N ALA A 237 -3.62 23.84 -22.22
CA ALA A 237 -3.85 22.40 -22.21
C ALA A 237 -3.02 21.74 -21.09
N LEU A 238 -3.47 20.62 -20.55
CA LEU A 238 -2.85 19.97 -19.39
C LEU A 238 -1.34 19.72 -19.58
N ALA A 239 -0.93 19.14 -20.70
CA ALA A 239 0.49 18.87 -20.97
C ALA A 239 1.36 20.15 -20.99
N ALA A 240 0.81 21.25 -21.50
CA ALA A 240 1.48 22.55 -21.50
C ALA A 240 1.55 23.14 -20.08
N ALA A 241 0.48 23.03 -19.31
CA ALA A 241 0.45 23.49 -17.93
C ALA A 241 1.42 22.69 -17.03
N LEU A 242 1.50 21.37 -17.22
CA LEU A 242 2.44 20.51 -16.48
C LEU A 242 3.91 20.89 -16.76
N SER A 243 4.26 21.07 -18.03
CA SER A 243 5.64 21.39 -18.41
C SER A 243 6.03 22.83 -18.09
N ALA A 244 5.14 23.80 -18.31
CA ALA A 244 5.47 25.22 -18.17
C ALA A 244 5.26 25.77 -16.74
N LEU A 245 4.34 25.20 -15.95
CA LEU A 245 4.00 25.69 -14.61
C LEU A 245 4.35 24.67 -13.53
N ALA A 246 3.88 23.42 -13.64
CA ALA A 246 4.02 22.44 -12.56
C ALA A 246 5.47 22.07 -12.26
N VAL A 247 6.24 21.66 -13.27
CA VAL A 247 7.63 21.23 -13.08
C VAL A 247 8.49 22.37 -12.49
N PRO A 248 8.50 23.59 -13.05
CA PRO A 248 9.28 24.70 -12.49
C PRO A 248 8.87 25.05 -11.05
N ALA A 249 7.56 25.06 -10.77
CA ALA A 249 7.08 25.41 -9.44
C ALA A 249 7.39 24.32 -8.39
N LEU A 250 7.38 23.04 -8.79
CA LEU A 250 7.75 21.93 -7.90
C LEU A 250 9.24 21.92 -7.53
N HIS A 251 10.13 22.44 -8.39
CA HIS A 251 11.56 22.58 -8.10
C HIS A 251 11.87 23.48 -6.89
N ALA A 252 10.91 24.28 -6.44
CA ALA A 252 11.00 25.01 -5.19
C ALA A 252 11.07 24.09 -3.95
N PHE A 253 10.55 22.86 -4.05
CA PHE A 253 10.39 21.94 -2.92
C PHE A 253 11.15 20.63 -3.07
N ALA A 254 11.26 20.11 -4.29
CA ALA A 254 11.88 18.83 -4.59
C ALA A 254 12.30 18.76 -6.06
N GLU A 255 13.22 17.86 -6.38
CA GLU A 255 13.57 17.56 -7.77
C GLU A 255 12.35 16.93 -8.45
N ALA A 256 11.90 17.51 -9.57
CA ALA A 256 10.68 17.10 -10.26
C ALA A 256 10.93 16.93 -11.78
N GLU A 257 10.38 15.87 -12.36
CA GLU A 257 10.49 15.57 -13.79
C GLU A 257 9.12 15.17 -14.34
N LEU A 258 8.86 15.47 -15.61
CA LEU A 258 7.67 15.03 -16.33
C LEU A 258 8.05 13.88 -17.27
N GLN A 259 7.46 12.70 -17.06
CA GLN A 259 7.68 11.50 -17.89
C GLN A 259 6.31 10.90 -18.24
N ASP A 260 6.00 10.75 -19.52
CA ASP A 260 4.75 10.13 -20.00
C ASP A 260 3.46 10.69 -19.37
N GLY A 261 3.43 12.00 -19.07
CA GLY A 261 2.29 12.67 -18.42
C GLY A 261 2.22 12.46 -16.90
N GLN A 262 3.21 11.81 -16.31
CA GLN A 262 3.36 11.59 -14.87
C GLN A 262 4.46 12.50 -14.31
N LEU A 263 4.24 13.02 -13.11
CA LEU A 263 5.22 13.80 -12.38
C LEU A 263 6.01 12.91 -11.43
N HIS A 264 7.31 12.83 -11.66
CA HIS A 264 8.27 12.11 -10.84
C HIS A 264 8.95 13.09 -9.90
N ILE A 265 8.76 12.91 -8.60
CA ILE A 265 9.31 13.76 -7.54
C ILE A 265 10.36 12.96 -6.77
N ARG A 266 11.63 13.33 -6.97
CA ARG A 266 12.79 12.74 -6.32
C ARG A 266 13.11 13.46 -5.02
N HIS A 267 13.69 12.75 -4.06
CA HIS A 267 14.24 13.32 -2.82
C HIS A 267 13.27 14.20 -1.98
N SER A 268 11.95 14.04 -2.14
CA SER A 268 10.93 14.72 -1.31
C SER A 268 11.22 14.59 0.19
N ALA A 269 11.36 15.71 0.91
CA ALA A 269 11.52 15.69 2.36
C ALA A 269 10.21 15.32 3.09
N LEU A 270 9.06 15.61 2.47
CA LEU A 270 7.74 15.28 3.01
C LEU A 270 7.45 13.78 2.96
N CYS A 271 8.19 13.04 2.12
CA CYS A 271 8.05 11.60 1.98
C CYS A 271 9.30 10.84 2.48
N ALA A 272 9.99 11.39 3.48
CA ALA A 272 11.23 10.83 4.03
C ALA A 272 11.03 9.89 5.22
N GLY A 273 9.90 10.01 5.93
CA GLY A 273 9.59 9.18 7.11
C GLY A 273 8.73 7.98 6.76
N ASP A 274 8.90 6.91 7.54
CA ASP A 274 8.11 5.68 7.39
C ASP A 274 6.67 5.90 7.91
N GLY A 275 5.68 5.36 7.18
CA GLY A 275 4.31 5.19 7.68
C GLY A 275 3.32 6.34 7.43
N HIS A 276 3.71 7.45 6.79
CA HIS A 276 2.76 8.45 6.26
C HIS A 276 3.28 9.14 5.00
N SER A 277 2.39 9.36 4.04
CA SER A 277 2.73 9.94 2.74
C SER A 277 2.55 11.45 2.71
N GLY A 278 3.63 12.17 2.39
CA GLY A 278 3.60 13.61 2.10
C GLY A 278 3.06 13.95 0.70
N CYS A 279 2.74 12.95 -0.14
CA CYS A 279 2.26 13.18 -1.50
C CYS A 279 0.96 14.00 -1.58
N GLY A 280 0.16 14.00 -0.50
CA GLY A 280 -1.04 14.85 -0.41
C GLY A 280 -0.72 16.33 -0.62
N PHE A 281 0.40 16.83 -0.08
CA PHE A 281 0.84 18.20 -0.31
C PHE A 281 1.09 18.49 -1.80
N TYR A 282 1.84 17.63 -2.48
CA TYR A 282 2.14 17.82 -3.90
C TYR A 282 0.89 17.71 -4.78
N GLY A 283 -0.02 16.79 -4.46
CA GLY A 283 -1.32 16.68 -5.13
C GLY A 283 -2.12 17.97 -4.99
N GLY A 284 -2.30 18.44 -3.75
CA GLY A 284 -2.97 19.71 -3.50
C GLY A 284 -2.27 20.91 -4.14
N PHE A 285 -0.93 20.95 -4.12
CA PHE A 285 -0.15 22.01 -4.76
C PHE A 285 -0.42 22.10 -6.26
N LEU A 286 -0.46 20.96 -6.94
CA LEU A 286 -0.80 20.88 -8.35
C LEU A 286 -2.25 21.29 -8.63
N GLU A 287 -3.19 20.88 -7.78
CA GLU A 287 -4.59 21.32 -7.87
C GLU A 287 -4.71 22.84 -7.77
N GLY A 288 -4.11 23.45 -6.75
CA GLY A 288 -4.14 24.89 -6.55
C GLY A 288 -3.43 25.67 -7.66
N LEU A 289 -2.32 25.13 -8.17
CA LEU A 289 -1.50 25.77 -9.20
C LEU A 289 -2.13 25.68 -10.60
N LEU A 290 -2.67 24.51 -10.96
CA LEU A 290 -3.06 24.22 -12.35
C LEU A 290 -4.54 24.47 -12.63
N VAL A 291 -5.45 24.25 -11.68
CA VAL A 291 -6.89 24.47 -11.92
C VAL A 291 -7.20 25.88 -12.47
N PRO A 292 -6.56 26.97 -12.00
CA PRO A 292 -6.74 28.29 -12.59
C PRO A 292 -6.13 28.47 -13.99
N ALA A 293 -5.09 27.71 -14.31
CA ALA A 293 -4.34 27.78 -15.56
C ALA A 293 -5.04 27.02 -16.70
N LEU A 294 -5.79 25.97 -16.38
CA LEU A 294 -6.36 25.05 -17.36
C LEU A 294 -7.59 25.63 -18.07
N ALA A 295 -7.71 25.33 -19.36
CA ALA A 295 -8.91 25.67 -20.14
C ALA A 295 -10.17 24.92 -19.64
N ARG A 296 -9.99 23.72 -19.06
CA ARG A 296 -11.03 22.92 -18.40
C ARG A 296 -10.75 22.88 -16.90
N ARG A 297 -11.81 23.01 -16.09
CA ARG A 297 -11.67 23.14 -14.63
C ARG A 297 -11.68 21.81 -13.87
N SER A 298 -11.58 20.68 -14.56
CA SER A 298 -11.39 19.38 -13.94
C SER A 298 -9.91 19.04 -13.95
N LEU A 299 -9.41 18.63 -12.79
CA LEU A 299 -8.07 18.09 -12.62
C LEU A 299 -8.17 17.02 -11.55
N SER A 300 -7.60 15.86 -11.81
CA SER A 300 -7.40 14.80 -10.84
C SER A 300 -5.92 14.50 -10.71
N VAL A 301 -5.41 14.55 -9.48
CA VAL A 301 -4.03 14.17 -9.17
C VAL A 301 -4.06 12.92 -8.31
N LEU A 302 -3.41 11.85 -8.78
CA LEU A 302 -3.36 10.57 -8.08
C LEU A 302 -1.91 10.20 -7.75
N PRO A 303 -1.57 9.92 -6.48
CA PRO A 303 -0.28 9.32 -6.16
C PRO A 303 -0.24 7.87 -6.66
N VAL A 304 0.68 7.58 -7.58
CA VAL A 304 0.94 6.23 -8.13
C VAL A 304 1.91 5.47 -7.24
N CYS A 305 2.95 6.12 -6.74
CA CYS A 305 3.83 5.54 -5.74
C CYS A 305 4.43 6.63 -4.85
N CYS A 306 4.89 6.24 -3.67
CA CYS A 306 5.46 7.17 -2.69
C CYS A 306 6.67 6.58 -1.99
N ARG A 307 7.69 7.40 -1.79
CA ARG A 307 8.91 7.03 -1.09
C ARG A 307 8.67 6.60 0.36
N SER A 308 7.69 7.18 1.05
CA SER A 308 7.30 6.77 2.42
C SER A 308 6.77 5.34 2.51
N PHE A 309 6.41 4.72 1.37
CA PHE A 309 5.95 3.34 1.28
C PHE A 309 6.98 2.43 0.59
N GLY A 310 8.24 2.86 0.50
CA GLY A 310 9.36 2.04 0.00
C GLY A 310 9.64 2.13 -1.50
N ALA A 311 9.01 3.05 -2.23
CA ALA A 311 9.42 3.37 -3.61
C ALA A 311 10.69 4.22 -3.63
N ASP A 312 11.44 4.23 -4.73
CA ASP A 312 12.65 5.07 -4.87
C ASP A 312 12.31 6.58 -5.00
N GLU A 313 11.15 6.88 -5.56
CA GLU A 313 10.64 8.23 -5.79
C GLU A 313 9.13 8.30 -5.62
N CYS A 314 8.58 9.52 -5.59
CA CYS A 314 7.15 9.75 -5.57
C CYS A 314 6.66 10.01 -6.99
N VAL A 315 5.66 9.26 -7.46
CA VAL A 315 5.08 9.47 -8.80
C VAL A 315 3.62 9.89 -8.66
N LEU A 316 3.25 10.96 -9.36
CA LEU A 316 1.89 11.47 -9.41
C LEU A 316 1.36 11.41 -10.86
N ALA A 317 0.24 10.73 -11.07
CA ALA A 317 -0.50 10.80 -12.32
C ALA A 317 -1.44 12.01 -12.29
N VAL A 318 -1.48 12.76 -13.39
CA VAL A 318 -2.32 13.96 -13.53
C VAL A 318 -3.18 13.84 -14.78
N SER A 319 -4.48 14.06 -14.65
CA SER A 319 -5.45 14.02 -15.76
C SER A 319 -6.52 15.10 -15.61
N ASP A 320 -7.09 15.57 -16.73
CA ASP A 320 -8.13 16.61 -16.82
C ASP A 320 -9.51 16.09 -17.28
#